data_AF-A0A6V7HVG2-F1
#
_entry.id   AF-A0A6V7HVG2-F1
#
_cell.length_a   1.000
_cell.length_b   1.000
_cell.length_c   1.000
_cell.angle_alpha   90.00
_cell.angle_beta   90.00
_cell.angle_gamma   90.00
#
_symmetry.space_group_name_H-M   'P 1'
#
loop_
_entity.id
_entity.type
_entity.pdbx_description
1 polymer ?
#
loop_
_entity_poly.entity_id
_entity_poly.type
_entity_poly.pdbx_seq_one_letter_code
_entity_poly.pdbx_strand_id
1 'polypeptide(L)'
;WLEVNGALPSYIVMFRDGVGDGQIPFVVDHEVQHVRSAMAKLYPDGQPPRMAYIVVNKRINTRLFQNNRNPLPGTIVDDVITNPE
;
A
#
# COMPACT_ATOMS: atom_id res chain seq x y z
N TRP A 1 9.29 0.51 17.58
CA TRP A 1 9.89 -0.66 16.89
C TRP A 1 11.31 -0.90 17.36
N LEU A 2 12.22 0.08 17.20
CA LEU A 2 13.63 -0.03 17.62
C LEU A 2 13.80 -0.47 19.08
N GLU A 3 13.08 0.15 20.02
CA GLU A 3 13.14 -0.17 21.45
C GLU A 3 12.79 -1.64 21.76
N VAL A 4 11.92 -2.25 20.97
CA VAL A 4 11.43 -3.61 21.19
C VAL A 4 12.30 -4.63 20.44
N ASN A 5 12.79 -4.29 19.24
CA ASN A 5 13.47 -5.23 18.35
C ASN A 5 14.99 -5.03 18.28
N GLY A 6 15.54 -3.99 18.91
CA GLY A 6 16.97 -3.66 18.90
C GLY A 6 17.51 -3.15 17.55
N ALA A 7 16.70 -3.15 16.49
CA ALA A 7 17.06 -2.65 15.17
C ALA A 7 15.87 -2.00 14.46
N LEU A 8 16.16 -1.16 13.46
CA LEU A 8 15.16 -0.62 12.54
C LEU A 8 14.77 -1.70 11.48
N PRO A 9 13.51 -1.72 11.02
CA PRO A 9 13.07 -2.73 10.05
C PRO A 9 13.68 -2.48 8.66
N SER A 10 14.10 -3.53 7.96
CA SER A 10 14.63 -3.40 6.58
C SER A 10 13.54 -3.25 5.52
N TYR A 11 12.30 -3.62 5.86
CA TYR A 11 11.13 -3.59 4.98
C TYR A 11 9.94 -2.99 5.70
N ILE A 12 9.20 -2.11 5.03
CA ILE A 12 7.97 -1.50 5.54
C ILE A 12 6.87 -1.65 4.49
N VAL A 13 5.73 -2.19 4.88
CA VAL A 13 4.52 -2.25 4.04
C VAL A 13 3.45 -1.39 4.71
N MET A 14 2.98 -0.37 4.00
CA MET A 14 1.93 0.53 4.45
C MET A 14 0.64 0.23 3.70
N PHE A 15 -0.44 -0.05 4.42
CA PHE A 15 -1.78 -0.17 3.85
C PHE A 15 -2.57 1.11 4.15
N ARG A 16 -2.92 1.85 3.11
CA ARG A 16 -3.64 3.13 3.20
C ARG A 16 -5.08 2.96 2.75
N ASP A 17 -6.01 2.95 3.71
CA ASP A 17 -7.46 2.90 3.45
C ASP A 17 -8.02 4.31 3.21
N GLY A 18 -9.08 4.46 2.41
CA GLY A 18 -9.82 5.72 2.27
C GLY A 18 -9.16 6.75 1.35
N VAL A 19 -8.65 6.30 0.20
CA VAL A 19 -8.15 7.17 -0.88
C VAL A 19 -9.01 6.91 -2.11
N GLY A 20 -9.67 7.95 -2.63
CA GLY A 20 -10.33 7.86 -3.94
C GLY A 20 -9.33 7.99 -5.08
N ASP A 21 -9.67 7.47 -6.26
CA ASP A 21 -8.75 7.41 -7.41
C ASP A 21 -8.19 8.79 -7.79
N GLY A 22 -9.01 9.84 -7.77
CA GLY A 22 -8.58 11.22 -8.05
C GLY A 22 -7.63 11.83 -7.01
N GLN A 23 -7.46 11.18 -5.85
CA GLN A 23 -6.54 11.62 -4.79
C GLN A 23 -5.22 10.85 -4.81
N ILE A 24 -5.08 9.80 -5.64
CA ILE A 24 -3.85 9.00 -5.73
C ILE A 24 -2.62 9.88 -6.00
N PRO A 25 -2.63 10.83 -6.96
CA PRO A 25 -1.47 11.69 -7.21
C PRO A 25 -1.07 12.49 -5.96
N PHE A 26 -2.04 13.06 -5.26
CA PHE A 26 -1.80 13.81 -4.03
C PHE A 26 -1.17 12.95 -2.93
N VAL A 27 -1.66 11.72 -2.75
CA VAL A 27 -1.10 10.78 -1.76
C VAL A 27 0.35 10.43 -2.10
N VAL A 28 0.66 10.21 -3.38
CA VAL A 28 2.02 9.93 -3.83
C VAL A 28 2.94 11.14 -3.62
N ASP A 29 2.50 12.34 -4.02
CA ASP A 29 3.35 13.53 -3.99
C ASP A 29 3.53 14.10 -2.58
N HIS A 30 2.56 13.90 -1.69
CA HIS A 30 2.63 14.40 -0.32
C HIS A 30 2.89 13.29 0.70
N GLU A 31 1.99 12.35 0.88
CA GLU A 31 2.11 11.37 1.99
C GLU A 31 3.36 10.50 1.82
N VAL A 32 3.57 9.92 0.64
CA VAL A 32 4.71 9.04 0.38
C VAL A 32 6.04 9.81 0.48
N GLN A 33 6.11 11.05 0.00
CA GLN A 33 7.32 11.87 0.12
C GLN A 33 7.64 12.25 1.56
N HIS A 34 6.64 12.57 2.38
CA HIS A 34 6.84 12.82 3.81
C HIS A 34 7.36 11.57 4.53
N VAL A 35 6.79 10.40 4.25
CA VAL A 35 7.26 9.13 4.83
C VAL A 35 8.71 8.87 4.41
N ARG A 36 9.03 8.98 3.12
CA ARG A 36 10.40 8.80 2.62
C ARG A 36 11.38 9.76 3.29
N SER A 37 11.00 11.03 3.42
CA SER A 37 11.83 12.06 4.07
C SER A 37 12.05 11.76 5.56
N ALA A 38 11.03 11.27 6.26
CA ALA A 38 11.16 10.85 7.66
C ALA A 38 12.09 9.63 7.79
N MET A 39 11.97 8.64 6.91
CA MET A 39 12.83 7.46 6.91
C MET A 39 14.29 7.83 6.59
N ALA A 40 14.53 8.72 5.63
CA ALA A 40 15.89 9.19 5.31
C ALA A 40 16.60 9.88 6.48
N LYS A 41 15.84 10.51 7.39
CA LYS A 41 16.38 11.13 8.62
C LYS A 41 16.60 10.12 9.75
N LEU A 42 15.80 9.06 9.81
CA LEU A 42 15.81 8.10 10.90
C LEU A 42 16.83 6.97 10.68
N TYR A 43 17.08 6.58 9.43
CA TYR A 43 17.94 5.44 9.10
C TYR A 43 19.41 5.87 9.00
N PRO A 44 20.35 5.14 9.63
CA PRO A 44 21.77 5.40 9.52
C PRO A 44 22.26 5.35 8.07
N ASP A 45 23.33 6.10 7.78
CA ASP A 45 24.06 6.07 6.50
C ASP A 45 23.23 6.41 5.26
N GLY A 46 22.04 7.01 5.44
CA GLY A 46 21.15 7.37 4.35
C GLY A 46 20.63 6.16 3.57
N GLN A 47 20.59 4.97 4.20
CA GLN A 47 20.00 3.76 3.62
C GLN A 47 18.58 3.54 4.15
N PRO A 48 17.56 4.19 3.57
CA PRO A 48 16.18 3.98 3.98
C PRO A 48 15.75 2.53 3.69
N PRO A 49 14.75 2.02 4.42
CA PRO A 49 14.24 0.68 4.22
C PRO A 49 13.55 0.56 2.86
N ARG A 50 13.42 -0.66 2.35
CA ARG A 50 12.54 -0.91 1.21
C ARG A 50 11.10 -0.74 1.64
N MET A 51 10.32 0.00 0.86
CA MET A 51 8.95 0.35 1.23
C MET A 51 7.96 0.00 0.13
N ALA A 52 6.83 -0.59 0.52
CA ALA A 52 5.63 -0.72 -0.31
C ALA A 52 4.50 0.12 0.29
N TYR A 53 3.81 0.89 -0.56
CA TYR A 53 2.66 1.69 -0.16
C TYR A 53 1.45 1.23 -0.97
N ILE A 54 0.50 0.59 -0.29
CA ILE A 54 -0.64 -0.12 -0.90
C ILE A 54 -1.90 0.64 -0.53
N VAL A 55 -2.55 1.23 -1.52
CA VAL A 55 -3.88 1.83 -1.35
C VAL A 55 -4.92 0.72 -1.30
N VAL A 56 -5.75 0.73 -0.25
CA VAL A 56 -6.84 -0.23 -0.05
C VAL A 56 -8.15 0.50 -0.26
N ASN A 57 -8.94 0.06 -1.24
CA ASN A 57 -10.26 0.62 -1.49
C ASN A 57 -11.35 -0.43 -1.24
N LYS A 58 -12.14 -0.24 -0.18
CA LYS A 58 -13.21 -1.16 0.23
C LYS A 58 -14.58 -0.81 -0.36
N ARG A 59 -14.76 0.42 -0.85
CA ARG A 59 -16.05 0.95 -1.31
C ARG A 59 -16.01 1.13 -2.84
N ILE A 60 -15.93 0.00 -3.54
CA ILE A 60 -15.85 -0.05 -5.00
C ILE A 60 -17.13 -0.58 -5.65
N ASN A 61 -17.34 -0.25 -6.92
CA ASN A 61 -18.48 -0.71 -7.71
C ASN A 61 -18.28 -2.10 -8.34
N THR A 62 -17.03 -2.57 -8.45
CA THR A 62 -16.70 -3.90 -8.97
C THR A 62 -17.39 -5.00 -8.16
N ARG A 63 -17.97 -5.99 -8.85
CA ARG A 63 -18.60 -7.17 -8.26
C ARG A 63 -18.05 -8.42 -8.95
N LEU A 64 -17.66 -9.41 -8.16
CA LEU A 64 -17.08 -10.67 -8.64
C LEU A 64 -18.03 -11.82 -8.30
N PHE A 65 -18.21 -12.75 -9.23
CA PHE A 65 -19.06 -13.92 -9.05
C PHE A 65 -18.35 -15.18 -9.59
N GLN A 66 -18.52 -16.29 -8.89
CA GLN A 66 -18.08 -17.62 -9.33
C GLN A 66 -19.30 -18.53 -9.36
N ASN A 67 -19.72 -18.98 -10.55
CA ASN A 67 -20.94 -19.79 -10.75
C ASN A 67 -22.19 -19.18 -10.09
N ASN A 68 -22.44 -17.87 -10.33
CA ASN A 68 -23.54 -17.11 -9.73
C ASN A 68 -23.54 -17.06 -8.18
N ARG A 69 -22.40 -17.32 -7.54
CA ARG A 69 -22.22 -17.21 -6.08
C ARG A 69 -21.08 -16.26 -5.75
N ASN A 70 -21.01 -15.84 -4.50
CA ASN A 70 -19.84 -15.14 -3.98
C ASN A 70 -18.60 -16.04 -4.11
N PRO A 71 -17.47 -15.53 -4.62
CA PRO A 71 -16.21 -16.26 -4.61
C PRO A 71 -15.79 -16.63 -3.18
N LEU A 72 -14.94 -17.65 -3.07
CA LEU A 72 -14.38 -18.04 -1.77
C LEU A 72 -13.38 -16.99 -1.25
N PRO A 73 -13.23 -16.85 0.08
CA PRO A 73 -12.15 -16.06 0.67
C PRO A 73 -10.79 -16.48 0.10
N GLY A 74 -9.94 -15.50 -0.22
CA GLY A 74 -8.65 -15.75 -0.87
C GLY A 74 -8.71 -15.76 -2.41
N THR A 75 -9.88 -15.50 -3.01
CA THR A 75 -9.97 -15.24 -4.46
C THR A 75 -9.21 -13.96 -4.81
N ILE A 76 -8.27 -14.07 -5.74
CA ILE A 76 -7.46 -12.96 -6.28
C ILE A 76 -7.83 -12.76 -7.75
N VAL A 77 -7.96 -11.50 -8.16
CA VAL A 77 -8.14 -11.11 -9.56
C VAL A 77 -7.14 -10.01 -9.85
N ASP A 78 -6.14 -10.34 -10.66
CA ASP A 78 -5.03 -9.45 -11.05
C ASP A 78 -4.98 -9.17 -12.57
N ASP A 79 -5.94 -9.70 -13.33
CA ASP A 79 -6.01 -9.57 -14.80
C ASP A 79 -7.41 -9.14 -15.29
N VAL A 80 -7.49 -8.69 -16.54
CA VAL A 80 -8.67 -8.30 -17.32
C VAL A 80 -9.42 -7.05 -16.84
N ILE A 81 -9.67 -6.93 -15.54
CA ILE A 81 -10.46 -5.86 -14.92
C ILE A 81 -9.62 -4.96 -14.00
N THR A 82 -8.29 -5.09 -14.08
CA THR A 82 -7.31 -4.27 -13.36
C THR A 82 -6.92 -3.03 -14.18
N ASN A 83 -6.17 -2.11 -13.55
CA ASN A 83 -5.63 -0.95 -14.25
C ASN A 83 -4.65 -1.42 -15.34
N PRO A 84 -4.80 -1.01 -16.61
CA PRO A 84 -3.84 -1.34 -17.67
C PRO A 84 -2.49 -0.62 -17.53
N GLU A 85 -2.44 0.47 -16.76
CA GLU A 85 -1.20 1.19 -16.41
C GLU A 85 -0.56 0.68 -15.11
#